data_AF-A0A933Z034-F1
#
_entry.id   AF-A0A933Z034-F1
#
_cell.length_a   1.000
_cell.length_b   1.000
_cell.length_c   1.000
_cell.angle_alpha   90.00
_cell.angle_beta   90.00
_cell.angle_gamma   90.00
#
_symmetry.space_group_name_H-M   'P 1'
#
loop_
_entity.id
_entity.type
_entity.pdbx_description
1 polymer ?
#
loop_
_entity_poly.entity_id
_entity_poly.type
_entity_poly.pdbx_seq_one_letter_code
_entity_poly.pdbx_strand_id
1 'polypeptide(L)'
;MRITVKLGGGLRQRVNGHQAGELALELPDGARVSQALEALGLLGDVVRVLMVNGRPIRDDQELREGDRLGLWPRELAFNMYVATNFFNPLARGEIEGKKE
;
A
#
# COMPACT_ATOMS: atom_id res chain seq x y z
N MET A 1 -11.99 -12.15 -2.59
CA MET A 1 -10.94 -11.95 -1.58
C MET A 1 -11.06 -10.63 -0.83
N ARG A 2 -10.65 -10.60 0.43
CA ARG A 2 -10.61 -9.42 1.29
C ARG A 2 -9.17 -8.96 1.54
N ILE A 3 -8.90 -7.69 1.26
CA ILE A 3 -7.61 -7.06 1.55
C ILE A 3 -7.77 -5.91 2.56
N THR A 4 -6.67 -5.49 3.16
CA THR A 4 -6.62 -4.28 3.98
C THR A 4 -5.95 -3.15 3.19
N VAL A 5 -6.60 -2.01 3.08
CA VAL A 5 -6.04 -0.81 2.45
C VAL A 5 -5.68 0.22 3.51
N LYS A 6 -4.47 0.78 3.40
CA LYS A 6 -3.96 1.85 4.26
C LYS A 6 -3.74 3.12 3.45
N LEU A 7 -4.40 4.20 3.87
CA LEU A 7 -4.40 5.50 3.25
C LEU A 7 -3.47 6.47 3.99
N GLY A 8 -2.50 7.01 3.25
CA GLY A 8 -1.61 8.07 3.71
C GLY A 8 -2.14 9.48 3.43
N GLY A 9 -1.83 10.42 4.31
CA GLY A 9 -2.02 11.86 4.08
C GLY A 9 -3.43 12.24 3.62
N GLY A 10 -3.50 13.07 2.58
CA GLY A 10 -4.76 13.60 2.03
C GLY A 10 -5.70 12.57 1.40
N LEU A 11 -5.25 11.34 1.14
CA LEU A 11 -6.11 10.28 0.59
C LEU A 11 -7.24 9.90 1.56
N ARG A 12 -7.01 10.09 2.87
CA ARG A 12 -8.02 9.88 3.93
C ARG A 12 -9.26 10.77 3.74
N GLN A 13 -9.08 11.96 3.18
CA GLN A 13 -10.20 12.88 2.95
C GLN A 13 -11.01 12.50 1.69
N ARG A 14 -10.46 11.65 0.82
CA ARG A 14 -11.08 11.27 -0.46
C ARG A 14 -11.84 9.95 -0.38
N VAL A 15 -11.46 9.07 0.54
CA VAL A 15 -12.06 7.74 0.69
C VAL A 15 -12.80 7.69 2.02
N ASN A 16 -14.10 7.43 1.96
CA ASN A 16 -14.95 7.28 3.13
C ASN A 16 -14.88 5.86 3.71
N GLY A 17 -15.36 5.68 4.94
CA GLY A 17 -15.49 4.35 5.56
C GLY A 17 -14.19 3.76 6.14
N HIS A 18 -13.10 4.53 6.13
CA HIS A 18 -11.88 4.14 6.81
C HIS A 18 -11.94 4.42 8.32
N GLN A 19 -11.20 3.64 9.10
CA GLN A 19 -10.95 3.88 10.52
C GLN A 19 -9.45 4.14 10.70
N ALA A 20 -9.08 5.34 11.17
CA ALA A 20 -7.68 5.79 11.27
C ALA A 20 -6.86 5.69 9.96
N GLY A 21 -7.54 5.76 8.80
CA GLY A 21 -6.92 5.61 7.48
C GLY A 21 -6.76 4.15 7.03
N GLU A 22 -7.30 3.18 7.74
CA GLU A 22 -7.35 1.77 7.31
C GLU A 22 -8.79 1.38 6.97
N LEU A 23 -8.98 0.60 5.89
CA LEU A 23 -10.28 0.02 5.54
C LEU A 23 -10.10 -1.38 4.95
N ALA A 24 -11.14 -2.20 5.04
CA ALA A 24 -11.19 -3.47 4.33
C ALA A 24 -11.84 -3.27 2.97
N LEU A 25 -11.26 -3.87 1.93
CA LEU A 25 -11.79 -3.84 0.57
C LEU A 25 -12.01 -5.27 0.08
N GLU A 26 -13.24 -5.54 -0.38
CA GLU A 26 -13.61 -6.80 -1.03
C GLU A 26 -13.36 -6.68 -2.53
N LEU A 27 -12.65 -7.64 -3.11
CA LEU A 27 -12.30 -7.70 -4.53
C LEU A 27 -12.49 -9.12 -5.08
N PRO A 28 -12.66 -9.29 -6.40
CA PRO A 28 -12.57 -10.61 -7.03
C PRO A 28 -11.23 -11.28 -6.75
N ASP A 29 -11.22 -12.61 -6.71
CA ASP A 29 -9.98 -13.36 -6.55
C ASP A 29 -9.04 -13.12 -7.74
N GLY A 30 -7.75 -12.91 -7.46
CA GLY A 30 -6.77 -12.54 -8.48
C GLY A 30 -6.89 -11.10 -8.98
N ALA A 31 -7.70 -10.25 -8.33
CA ALA A 31 -7.77 -8.84 -8.71
C ALA A 31 -6.41 -8.15 -8.59
N ARG A 32 -6.16 -7.18 -9.45
CA ARG A 32 -4.92 -6.42 -9.50
C ARG A 32 -5.01 -5.13 -8.70
N VAL A 33 -3.86 -4.52 -8.44
CA VAL A 33 -3.75 -3.22 -7.74
C VAL A 33 -4.54 -2.13 -8.46
N SER A 34 -4.50 -2.09 -9.79
CA SER A 34 -5.29 -1.16 -10.60
C SER A 34 -6.79 -1.23 -10.31
N GLN A 35 -7.34 -2.44 -10.17
CA GLN A 35 -8.75 -2.66 -9.84
C GLN A 35 -9.07 -2.23 -8.41
N ALA A 36 -8.14 -2.39 -7.48
CA ALA A 36 -8.29 -1.85 -6.13
C ALA A 36 -8.34 -0.31 -6.12
N LEU A 37 -7.51 0.36 -6.93
CA LEU A 37 -7.53 1.82 -7.07
C LEU A 37 -8.83 2.32 -7.70
N GLU A 38 -9.35 1.60 -8.70
CA GLU A 38 -10.64 1.87 -9.33
C GLU A 38 -11.79 1.78 -8.32
N ALA A 39 -11.86 0.70 -7.54
CA ALA A 39 -12.87 0.51 -6.52
C ALA A 39 -12.87 1.61 -5.45
N LEU A 40 -11.72 2.22 -5.19
CA LEU A 40 -11.56 3.32 -4.23
C LEU A 40 -11.77 4.72 -4.86
N GLY A 41 -11.99 4.81 -6.17
CA GLY A 41 -12.07 6.09 -6.88
C GLY A 41 -10.75 6.87 -6.87
N LEU A 42 -9.61 6.16 -6.82
CA LEU A 42 -8.26 6.72 -6.70
C LEU A 42 -7.43 6.60 -7.99
N LEU A 43 -8.07 6.34 -9.14
CA LEU A 43 -7.38 6.29 -10.42
C LEU A 43 -6.76 7.66 -10.80
N GLY A 44 -5.69 7.62 -11.59
CA GLY A 44 -4.92 8.79 -12.03
C GLY A 44 -3.70 9.08 -11.14
N ASP A 45 -3.13 10.29 -11.27
CA ASP A 45 -1.87 10.69 -10.60
C ASP A 45 -2.05 11.08 -9.11
N VAL A 46 -3.11 10.56 -8.49
CA VAL A 46 -3.47 10.85 -7.08
C VAL A 46 -2.63 9.99 -6.13
N VAL A 47 -2.39 8.73 -6.50
CA VAL A 47 -1.53 7.81 -5.75
C VAL A 47 -0.19 7.72 -6.45
N ARG A 48 0.89 8.01 -5.71
CA ARG A 48 2.25 8.02 -6.26
C ARG A 48 3.15 6.91 -5.72
N VAL A 49 2.85 6.43 -4.52
CA VAL A 49 3.56 5.30 -3.93
C VAL A 49 2.55 4.21 -3.58
N LEU A 50 2.86 3.02 -4.07
CA LEU A 50 2.13 1.78 -3.81
C LEU A 50 3.02 0.84 -3.01
N MET A 51 2.44 0.19 -2.02
CA MET A 51 3.09 -0.90 -1.29
C MET A 51 2.16 -2.08 -1.14
N VAL A 52 2.70 -3.28 -1.31
CA VAL A 52 2.00 -4.51 -0.92
C VAL A 52 2.83 -5.19 0.16
N ASN A 53 2.19 -5.47 1.30
CA ASN A 53 2.80 -6.12 2.45
C ASN A 53 4.11 -5.42 2.91
N GLY A 54 4.08 -4.08 2.94
CA GLY A 54 5.19 -3.24 3.38
C GLY A 54 6.34 -3.08 2.37
N ARG A 55 6.23 -3.67 1.17
CA ARG A 55 7.22 -3.58 0.11
C ARG A 55 6.73 -2.63 -0.99
N PRO A 56 7.55 -1.66 -1.44
CA PRO A 56 7.18 -0.81 -2.55
C PRO A 56 7.08 -1.62 -3.84
N ILE A 57 6.04 -1.37 -4.62
CA ILE A 57 5.80 -2.01 -5.90
C ILE A 57 5.86 -0.97 -7.02
N ARG A 58 6.30 -1.37 -8.21
CA ARG A 58 6.43 -0.48 -9.38
C ARG A 58 5.37 -0.73 -10.44
N ASP A 59 4.87 -1.96 -10.49
CA ASP A 59 3.98 -2.44 -11.54
C ASP A 59 2.64 -2.89 -10.95
N ASP A 60 1.66 -2.99 -11.84
CA ASP A 60 0.37 -3.58 -11.50
C ASP A 60 0.56 -5.08 -11.21
N GLN A 61 0.25 -5.51 -9.99
CA GLN A 61 0.41 -6.89 -9.56
C GLN A 61 -0.92 -7.45 -9.07
N GLU A 62 -1.04 -8.77 -9.11
CA GLU A 62 -2.16 -9.47 -8.49
C GLU A 62 -2.08 -9.36 -6.97
N LEU A 63 -3.23 -9.16 -6.35
CA LEU A 63 -3.43 -9.17 -4.92
C LEU A 63 -3.97 -10.52 -4.48
N ARG A 64 -3.72 -10.86 -3.22
CA ARG A 64 -4.17 -12.11 -2.59
C ARG A 64 -4.99 -11.80 -1.34
N GLU A 65 -5.77 -12.80 -0.92
CA GLU A 65 -6.50 -12.76 0.35
C GLU A 65 -5.59 -12.36 1.50
N GLY A 66 -6.01 -11.38 2.30
CA GLY A 66 -5.26 -10.90 3.46
C GLY A 66 -4.13 -9.91 3.16
N ASP A 67 -3.86 -9.59 1.89
CA ASP A 67 -2.82 -8.62 1.54
C ASP A 67 -3.09 -7.24 2.16
N ARG A 68 -2.00 -6.52 2.45
CA ARG A 68 -2.02 -5.14 2.92
C ARG A 68 -1.52 -4.20 1.83
N LEU A 69 -2.44 -3.43 1.25
CA LEU A 69 -2.16 -2.42 0.24
C LEU A 69 -2.00 -1.04 0.88
N GLY A 70 -0.79 -0.47 0.81
CA GLY A 70 -0.50 0.88 1.25
C GLY A 70 -0.52 1.87 0.10
N LEU A 71 -1.25 2.98 0.26
CA LEU A 71 -1.40 4.03 -0.74
C LEU A 71 -0.95 5.38 -0.16
N TRP A 72 -0.05 6.06 -0.85
CA TRP A 72 0.36 7.43 -0.47
C TRP A 72 0.28 8.39 -1.65
N PRO A 73 -0.12 9.66 -1.37
CA PRO A 73 -0.21 10.68 -2.38
C PRO A 73 1.19 11.23 -2.72
N ARG A 74 1.24 12.03 -3.79
CA ARG A 74 2.47 12.61 -4.33
C ARG A 74 3.28 13.39 -3.30
N GLU A 75 2.62 14.13 -2.40
CA GLU A 75 3.30 15.00 -1.43
C GLU A 75 4.09 14.19 -0.39
N LEU A 76 3.72 12.92 -0.16
CA LEU A 76 4.43 12.03 0.75
C LEU A 76 5.43 11.11 0.04
N ALA A 77 5.50 11.15 -1.30
CA ALA A 77 6.29 10.19 -2.07
C ALA A 77 7.78 10.24 -1.74
N PHE A 78 8.35 11.43 -1.55
CA PHE A 78 9.76 11.59 -1.19
C PHE A 78 10.08 10.98 0.17
N ASN A 79 9.28 11.30 1.20
CA ASN A 79 9.47 10.76 2.55
C ASN A 79 9.32 9.24 2.56
N MET A 80 8.35 8.71 1.80
CA MET A 80 8.17 7.26 1.66
C MET A 80 9.32 6.60 0.91
N TYR A 81 9.89 7.24 -0.11
CA TYR A 81 11.09 6.76 -0.79
C TYR A 81 12.28 6.68 0.16
N VAL A 82 12.52 7.74 0.95
CA VAL A 82 13.57 7.74 1.97
C VAL A 82 13.31 6.62 2.98
N ALA A 83 12.08 6.50 3.46
CA ALA A 83 11.70 5.48 4.44
C ALA A 83 11.81 4.04 3.92
N THR A 84 11.75 3.83 2.61
CA THR A 84 11.82 2.48 2.05
C THR A 84 13.21 2.04 1.64
N ASN A 85 14.10 2.99 1.32
CA ASN A 85 15.42 2.71 0.78
C ASN A 85 16.56 2.91 1.79
N PHE A 86 16.33 3.65 2.86
CA PHE A 86 17.38 4.02 3.82
C PHE A 86 17.05 3.62 5.27
N PHE A 87 16.05 2.75 5.46
CA PHE A 87 15.68 2.30 6.79
C PHE A 87 16.72 1.35 7.40
N ASN A 88 16.82 1.41 8.73
CA ASN A 88 17.59 0.47 9.53
C ASN A 88 17.03 -0.96 9.31
N PRO A 89 17.86 -1.97 9.01
CA PRO A 89 17.42 -3.37 8.87
C PRO A 89 16.65 -3.89 10.09
N LEU A 90 16.97 -3.39 11.29
CA LEU A 90 16.25 -3.69 12.53
C LEU A 90 14.76 -3.30 12.47
N ALA A 91 14.43 -2.24 11.73
CA ALA A 91 13.06 -1.75 11.60
C ALA A 91 12.22 -2.55 10.60
N ARG A 92 12.83 -3.41 9.76
CA ARG A 92 12.12 -4.31 8.85
C ARG A 92 12.02 -5.76 9.34
N GLY A 93 12.61 -6.08 10.50
CA GLY A 93 12.69 -7.46 10.99
C GLY A 93 13.56 -8.39 10.12
N GLU A 94 14.38 -7.83 9.23
CA GLU A 94 15.17 -8.59 8.23
C GLU A 94 16.44 -9.23 8.82
N ILE A 95 16.60 -9.27 10.15
CA ILE A 95 17.80 -9.84 10.80
C ILE A 95 17.68 -11.35 11.05
N GLU A 96 16.49 -11.95 10.98
CA GLU A 96 16.34 -13.41 11.04
C GLU A 96 16.66 -14.04 9.68
N GLY A 97 17.94 -14.13 9.33
CA GLY A 97 18.36 -14.80 8.09
C GLY A 97 19.85 -14.89 7.79
N LYS A 98 20.76 -14.28 8.57
CA LYS A 98 22.20 -14.57 8.47
C LYS A 98 22.64 -15.48 9.62
N LYS A 99 22.29 -16.76 9.50
CA LYS A 99 23.07 -17.85 10.09
C LYS A 99 23.62 -18.67 8.94
N GLU A 100 24.82 -18.34 8.49
CA GLU A 100 25.85 -19.27 8.00
C GLU A 100 27.22 -18.66 8.29
#